data_AF-A0A2C9L222-F1
#
_entry.id   AF-A0A2C9L222-F1
#
_cell.length_a   1.000
_cell.length_b   1.000
_cell.length_c   1.000
_cell.angle_alpha   90.00
_cell.angle_beta   90.00
_cell.angle_gamma   90.00
#
_symmetry.space_group_name_H-M   'P 1'
#
loop_
_entity.id
_entity.type
_entity.pdbx_description
1 polymer ?
#
loop_
_entity_poly.entity_id
_entity_poly.type
_entity_poly.pdbx_seq_one_letter_code
_entity_poly.pdbx_strand_id
1 'polypeptide(L)'
;KVGDAYQWKETARWVKYEEDVEEGGMRWSKPHVASLSLHSLFELRSSLTTGACMLEMDANNIQQVADLLIDNLISQKQLEESVRDQVRSAICSQHWFQHQKARRKVSITPEMDGGQAIFRKLSMKRTFSEIGRTLSMRSKN
;
A
#
# COMPACT_ATOMS: atom_id res chain seq x y z
N LYS A 1 -7.05 -26.41 -7.53
CA LYS A 1 -7.24 -25.63 -6.29
C LYS A 1 -7.71 -24.24 -6.70
N VAL A 2 -9.03 -24.06 -6.81
CA VAL A 2 -9.69 -22.77 -7.02
C VAL A 2 -10.03 -22.29 -5.61
N GLY A 3 -9.38 -21.24 -5.09
CA GLY A 3 -9.64 -20.88 -3.68
C GLY A 3 -8.82 -19.76 -3.07
N ASP A 4 -7.64 -19.42 -3.60
CA ASP A 4 -6.96 -18.18 -3.19
C ASP A 4 -7.27 -17.12 -4.24
N ALA A 5 -8.16 -16.18 -3.91
CA ALA A 5 -8.34 -14.99 -4.72
C ALA A 5 -7.00 -14.25 -4.75
N TYR A 6 -6.41 -14.10 -5.95
CA TYR A 6 -5.21 -13.29 -6.11
C TYR A 6 -5.51 -11.85 -5.71
N GLN A 7 -4.60 -11.24 -4.96
CA GLN A 7 -4.74 -9.88 -4.45
C GLN A 7 -3.42 -9.14 -4.60
N TRP A 8 -3.50 -7.84 -4.90
CA TRP A 8 -2.35 -6.96 -4.89
C TRP A 8 -1.93 -6.69 -3.45
N LYS A 9 -0.63 -6.78 -3.17
CA LYS A 9 -0.05 -6.45 -1.88
C LYS A 9 0.93 -5.30 -2.06
N GLU A 10 0.77 -4.28 -1.23
CA GLU A 10 1.75 -3.20 -1.14
C GLU A 10 3.10 -3.74 -0.65
N THR A 11 4.18 -3.42 -1.36
CA THR A 11 5.55 -3.88 -1.06
C THR A 11 6.52 -2.74 -0.75
N ALA A 12 6.28 -1.54 -1.28
CA ALA A 12 7.13 -0.37 -1.07
C ALA A 12 6.33 0.93 -1.29
N ARG A 13 6.85 2.07 -0.81
CA ARG A 13 6.32 3.42 -1.05
C ARG A 13 7.42 4.46 -1.14
N TRP A 14 7.13 5.56 -1.85
CA TRP A 14 8.06 6.69 -2.01
C TRP A 14 7.43 8.01 -1.57
N VAL A 15 8.04 8.66 -0.57
CA VAL A 15 7.74 10.04 -0.17
C VAL A 15 9.07 10.75 0.11
N LYS A 16 9.69 11.27 -0.95
CA LYS A 16 11.11 11.71 -1.02
C LYS A 16 12.12 10.57 -0.84
N TYR A 17 11.90 9.70 0.14
CA TYR A 17 12.67 8.50 0.44
C TYR A 17 11.82 7.24 0.19
N GLU A 18 12.50 6.12 -0.04
CA GLU A 18 11.93 4.78 -0.19
C GLU A 18 11.74 4.12 1.18
N GLU A 19 10.63 3.41 1.35
CA GLU A 19 10.36 2.52 2.47
C GLU A 19 9.74 1.22 1.95
N ASP A 20 10.25 0.09 2.41
CA ASP A 20 9.80 -1.26 2.03
C ASP A 20 8.95 -1.90 3.12
N VAL A 21 8.10 -2.84 2.73
CA VAL A 21 7.41 -3.72 3.66
C VAL A 21 8.34 -4.85 4.06
N GLU A 22 8.73 -4.90 5.34
CA GLU A 22 9.62 -5.93 5.88
C GLU A 22 8.96 -7.32 5.86
N GLU A 23 9.79 -8.38 5.89
CA GLU A 23 9.33 -9.77 5.93
C GLU A 23 8.38 -10.01 7.12
N GLY A 24 7.24 -10.66 6.87
CA GLY A 24 6.13 -10.77 7.83
C GLY A 24 5.12 -9.62 7.76
N GLY A 25 5.38 -8.59 6.96
CA GLY A 25 4.40 -7.61 6.50
C GLY A 25 3.74 -6.80 7.59
N MET A 26 4.39 -6.58 8.74
CA MET A 26 3.82 -5.80 9.84
C MET A 26 4.50 -4.44 10.04
N ARG A 27 5.57 -4.15 9.30
CA ARG A 27 6.42 -3.00 9.54
C ARG A 27 7.01 -2.44 8.24
N TRP A 28 7.08 -1.12 8.16
CA TRP A 28 7.85 -0.40 7.15
C TRP A 28 9.33 -0.34 7.56
N SER A 29 10.22 -0.45 6.58
CA SER A 29 11.65 -0.19 6.76
C SER A 29 11.90 1.28 7.13
N LYS A 30 13.15 1.64 7.45
CA LYS A 30 13.50 3.05 7.66
C LYS A 30 13.56 3.75 6.29
N PRO A 31 13.13 5.03 6.20
CA PRO A 31 13.25 5.78 4.96
C PRO A 31 14.71 5.85 4.52
N HIS A 32 14.97 5.53 3.26
CA HIS A 32 16.32 5.51 2.68
C HIS A 32 16.32 6.03 1.24
N VAL A 33 17.50 6.30 0.70
CA VAL A 33 17.66 6.71 -0.70
C VAL A 33 17.63 5.45 -1.56
N ALA A 34 16.73 5.43 -2.55
CA ALA A 34 16.57 4.32 -3.48
C ALA A 34 17.87 4.02 -4.23
N SER A 35 18.22 2.74 -4.35
CA SER A 35 19.28 2.27 -5.23
C SER A 35 18.69 1.33 -6.28
N LEU A 36 18.76 1.73 -7.56
CA LEU A 36 18.23 0.95 -8.68
C LEU A 36 19.35 0.14 -9.34
N SER A 37 19.02 -1.05 -9.81
CA SER A 37 19.95 -1.82 -10.64
C SER A 37 20.04 -1.22 -12.04
N LEU A 38 21.21 -1.28 -12.66
CA LEU A 38 21.38 -0.82 -14.05
C LEU A 38 20.48 -1.63 -15.02
N HIS A 39 20.29 -2.91 -14.71
CA HIS A 39 19.45 -3.80 -15.52
C HIS A 39 17.99 -3.33 -15.56
N SER A 40 17.40 -3.01 -14.40
CA SER A 40 16.01 -2.55 -14.34
C SER A 40 15.82 -1.21 -15.05
N LEU A 41 16.84 -0.35 -15.08
CA LEU A 41 16.81 0.90 -15.85
C LEU A 41 16.76 0.65 -17.36
N PHE A 42 17.49 -0.34 -17.88
CA PHE A 42 17.42 -0.70 -19.30
C PHE A 42 16.09 -1.32 -19.68
N GLU A 43 15.54 -2.20 -18.83
CA GLU A 43 14.21 -2.76 -19.02
C GLU A 43 13.15 -1.66 -19.02
N LEU A 44 13.19 -0.74 -18.04
CA LEU A 44 12.28 0.40 -17.98
C LEU A 44 12.36 1.28 -19.24
N ARG A 45 13.57 1.60 -19.71
CA ARG A 45 13.75 2.35 -20.97
C ARG A 45 13.09 1.62 -22.15
N SER A 46 13.28 0.30 -22.23
CA SER A 46 12.67 -0.52 -23.29
C SER A 46 11.15 -0.45 -23.20
N SER A 47 10.58 -0.70 -22.01
CA SER A 47 9.13 -0.65 -21.77
C SER A 47 8.51 0.72 -22.07
N LEU A 48 9.20 1.83 -21.80
CA LEU A 48 8.71 3.17 -22.14
C LEU A 48 8.81 3.48 -23.65
N THR A 49 9.74 2.86 -24.36
CA THR A 49 9.94 3.10 -25.80
C THR A 49 8.96 2.27 -26.64
N THR A 50 8.64 1.05 -26.20
CA THR A 50 7.84 0.09 -26.97
C THR A 50 6.47 -0.19 -26.37
N GLY A 51 6.28 0.06 -25.07
CA GLY A 51 5.03 -0.23 -24.38
C GLY A 51 3.94 0.81 -24.64
N ALA A 52 2.73 0.49 -24.17
CA ALA A 52 1.60 1.40 -24.21
C ALA A 52 1.84 2.67 -23.38
N CYS A 53 1.69 3.83 -24.01
CA CYS A 53 1.69 5.14 -23.35
C CYS A 53 0.37 5.85 -23.64
N MET A 54 -0.48 5.98 -22.62
CA MET A 54 -1.79 6.62 -22.73
C MET A 54 -1.82 7.83 -21.79
N LEU A 55 -1.66 9.02 -22.35
CA LEU A 55 -1.73 10.29 -21.61
C LEU A 55 -3.14 10.87 -21.71
N GLU A 56 -3.55 11.65 -20.72
CA GLU A 56 -4.87 12.33 -20.68
C GLU A 56 -6.06 11.37 -20.86
N MET A 57 -5.92 10.15 -20.33
CA MET A 57 -6.96 9.14 -20.37
C MET A 57 -8.23 9.63 -19.65
N ASP A 58 -9.37 9.60 -20.35
CA ASP A 58 -10.68 9.90 -19.77
C ASP A 58 -11.24 8.67 -19.04
N ALA A 59 -10.74 8.45 -17.82
CA ALA A 59 -11.18 7.36 -16.96
C ALA A 59 -11.33 7.84 -15.51
N ASN A 60 -12.45 7.47 -14.90
CA ASN A 60 -12.82 7.91 -13.54
C ASN A 60 -12.65 6.83 -12.47
N ASN A 61 -12.32 5.59 -12.87
CA ASN A 61 -12.11 4.48 -11.96
C ASN A 61 -11.21 3.40 -12.58
N ILE A 62 -10.70 2.48 -11.76
CA ILE A 62 -9.78 1.43 -12.19
C ILE A 62 -10.37 0.48 -13.25
N GLN A 63 -11.69 0.28 -13.25
CA GLN A 63 -12.33 -0.60 -14.25
C GLN A 63 -12.23 0.03 -15.64
N GLN A 64 -12.57 1.32 -15.75
CA GLN A 64 -12.44 2.07 -17.00
C GLN A 64 -10.99 2.16 -17.47
N VAL A 65 -10.04 2.39 -16.54
CA VAL A 65 -8.61 2.38 -16.86
C VAL A 65 -8.19 1.02 -17.42
N ALA A 66 -8.60 -0.09 -16.78
CA ALA A 66 -8.27 -1.43 -17.23
C ALA A 66 -8.83 -1.72 -18.62
N ASP A 67 -10.08 -1.35 -18.87
CA ASP A 67 -10.75 -1.58 -20.16
C ASP A 67 -10.02 -0.81 -21.29
N LEU A 68 -9.78 0.49 -21.11
CA LEU A 68 -9.07 1.32 -22.09
C LEU A 68 -7.62 0.86 -22.32
N LEU A 69 -6.91 0.48 -21.25
CA LEU A 69 -5.55 -0.03 -21.35
C LEU A 69 -5.51 -1.34 -22.15
N ILE A 70 -6.40 -2.29 -21.84
CA ILE A 70 -6.43 -3.59 -22.51
C ILE A 70 -6.80 -3.43 -24.00
N ASP A 71 -7.78 -2.59 -24.32
CA ASP A 71 -8.12 -2.27 -25.71
C ASP A 71 -6.92 -1.70 -26.47
N ASN A 72 -6.16 -0.79 -25.84
CA ASN A 72 -4.95 -0.24 -26.43
C ASN A 72 -3.89 -1.32 -26.67
N LEU A 73 -3.61 -2.16 -25.67
CA LEU A 73 -2.61 -3.23 -25.76
C LEU A 73 -2.95 -4.25 -26.86
N ILE A 74 -4.23 -4.61 -27.00
CA ILE A 74 -4.69 -5.53 -28.04
C ILE A 74 -4.60 -4.87 -29.43
N SER A 75 -4.97 -3.59 -29.55
CA SER A 75 -4.84 -2.84 -30.80
C SER A 75 -3.38 -2.75 -31.29
N GLN A 76 -2.44 -2.65 -30.34
CA GLN A 76 -1.00 -2.64 -30.59
C GLN A 76 -0.40 -4.04 -30.73
N LYS A 77 -1.21 -5.11 -30.66
CA LYS A 77 -0.80 -6.51 -30.72
C LYS A 77 0.22 -6.90 -29.63
N GLN A 78 0.20 -6.20 -28.51
CA GLN A 78 1.03 -6.51 -27.34
C GLN A 78 0.35 -7.51 -26.40
N LEU A 79 -0.97 -7.66 -26.52
CA LEU A 79 -1.78 -8.61 -25.78
C LEU A 79 -2.72 -9.35 -26.73
N GLU A 80 -2.94 -10.63 -26.47
CA GLU A 80 -3.94 -11.42 -27.18
C GLU A 80 -5.35 -11.17 -26.61
N GLU A 81 -6.36 -11.17 -27.48
CA GLU A 81 -7.77 -11.05 -27.06
C GLU A 81 -8.20 -12.18 -26.12
N SER A 82 -7.60 -13.37 -26.26
CA SER A 82 -7.87 -14.56 -25.45
C SER A 82 -7.63 -14.37 -23.96
N VAL A 83 -6.71 -13.48 -23.57
CA VAL A 83 -6.31 -13.24 -22.18
C VAL A 83 -6.91 -11.97 -21.58
N ARG A 84 -7.76 -11.25 -22.32
CA ARG A 84 -8.42 -10.01 -21.89
C ARG A 84 -9.04 -10.16 -20.50
N ASP A 85 -9.92 -11.14 -20.31
CA ASP A 85 -10.67 -11.31 -19.07
C ASP A 85 -9.77 -11.65 -17.88
N GLN A 86 -8.72 -12.42 -18.12
CA GLN A 86 -7.75 -12.79 -17.09
C GLN A 86 -6.95 -11.57 -16.63
N VAL A 87 -6.44 -10.77 -17.58
CA VAL A 87 -5.69 -9.54 -17.28
C VAL A 87 -6.58 -8.50 -16.61
N ARG A 88 -7.81 -8.32 -17.11
CA ARG A 88 -8.81 -7.44 -16.51
C ARG A 88 -9.10 -7.82 -15.06
N SER A 89 -9.35 -9.11 -14.82
CA SER A 89 -9.57 -9.65 -13.48
C SER A 89 -8.37 -9.41 -12.56
N ALA A 90 -7.15 -9.60 -13.07
CA ALA A 90 -5.92 -9.35 -12.32
C ALA A 90 -5.77 -7.86 -11.95
N ILE A 91 -5.90 -6.93 -12.90
CA ILE A 91 -5.80 -5.47 -12.64
C ILE A 91 -6.85 -5.02 -11.62
N CYS A 92 -8.06 -5.57 -11.70
CA CYS A 92 -9.20 -5.21 -10.86
C CYS A 92 -9.30 -5.99 -9.54
N SER A 93 -8.33 -6.86 -9.24
CA SER A 93 -8.29 -7.64 -8.00
C SER A 93 -8.13 -6.74 -6.77
N GLN A 94 -8.49 -7.24 -5.59
CA GLN A 94 -8.44 -6.45 -4.35
C GLN A 94 -7.01 -5.97 -4.05
N HIS A 95 -6.86 -4.68 -3.73
CA HIS A 95 -5.60 -4.08 -3.28
C HIS A 95 -5.52 -4.05 -1.75
N TRP A 96 -4.51 -4.73 -1.21
CA TRP A 96 -4.24 -4.82 0.21
C TRP A 96 -3.11 -3.88 0.61
N PHE A 97 -3.44 -2.89 1.47
CA PHE A 97 -2.50 -1.88 1.94
C PHE A 97 -2.10 -2.11 3.40
N GLN A 98 -0.88 -1.71 3.74
CA GLN A 98 -0.30 -1.96 5.07
C GLN A 98 -1.07 -1.25 6.19
N HIS A 99 -1.53 -0.02 5.95
CA HIS A 99 -2.26 0.78 6.94
C HIS A 99 -3.63 0.18 7.32
N GLN A 100 -4.22 -0.67 6.48
CA GLN A 100 -5.52 -1.31 6.77
C GLN A 100 -5.42 -2.33 7.90
N LYS A 101 -4.23 -2.88 8.20
CA LYS A 101 -4.00 -3.80 9.33
C LYS A 101 -4.19 -3.16 10.70
N ALA A 102 -3.94 -1.86 10.84
CA ALA A 102 -4.01 -1.17 12.13
C ALA A 102 -5.45 -0.93 12.61
N ARG A 103 -6.41 -0.77 11.69
CA ARG A 103 -7.80 -0.42 12.04
C ARG A 103 -8.66 -1.60 12.50
N ARG A 104 -8.26 -2.85 12.18
CA ARG A 104 -9.03 -4.06 12.53
C ARG A 104 -8.80 -4.60 13.95
N LYS A 105 -8.02 -3.92 14.80
CA LYS A 105 -7.74 -4.34 16.20
C LYS A 105 -8.42 -3.47 17.27
N VAL A 106 -9.64 -2.99 17.02
CA VAL A 106 -10.50 -2.43 18.07
C VAL A 106 -11.90 -3.04 17.93
N SER A 107 -12.00 -4.34 18.19
CA SER A 107 -13.25 -4.97 18.60
C SER A 107 -13.17 -5.14 20.10
N ILE A 108 -13.80 -4.21 20.82
CA ILE A 108 -14.02 -4.29 22.26
C ILE A 108 -15.00 -5.44 22.48
N THR A 109 -14.55 -6.53 23.11
CA THR A 109 -15.45 -7.48 23.78
C THR A 109 -15.64 -6.98 25.21
N PRO A 110 -16.84 -6.58 25.64
CA PRO A 110 -17.12 -6.47 27.06
C PRO A 110 -17.36 -7.88 27.63
N GLU A 111 -17.10 -8.06 28.93
CA GLU A 111 -17.23 -9.29 29.74
C GLU A 111 -15.94 -10.13 29.80
N MET A 112 -15.36 -10.49 30.95
CA MET A 112 -15.84 -10.51 32.35
C MET A 112 -14.62 -10.51 33.30
N ASP A 113 -14.81 -9.86 34.45
CA ASP A 113 -14.34 -10.25 35.79
C ASP A 113 -12.84 -10.23 36.19
N GLY A 114 -12.62 -9.82 37.45
CA GLY A 114 -11.55 -10.35 38.29
C GLY A 114 -10.19 -9.67 38.18
N GLY A 115 -9.89 -8.78 39.13
CA GLY A 115 -8.64 -8.02 39.22
C GLY A 115 -7.34 -8.83 39.02
N GLN A 116 -6.56 -8.41 38.02
CA GLN A 116 -5.09 -8.36 38.00
C GLN A 116 -4.63 -7.88 36.62
N ALA A 117 -4.70 -6.56 36.38
CA ALA A 117 -4.14 -5.97 35.16
C ALA A 117 -3.59 -4.55 35.41
N ILE A 118 -2.79 -4.38 36.48
CA ILE A 118 -2.06 -3.12 36.73
C ILE A 118 -0.67 -3.10 36.06
N PHE A 119 -0.21 -4.20 35.46
CA PHE A 119 1.04 -4.22 34.70
C PHE A 119 0.83 -4.66 33.26
N ARG A 120 0.35 -3.74 32.41
CA ARG A 120 0.69 -3.70 30.98
C ARG A 120 0.01 -2.50 30.31
N LYS A 121 0.62 -1.32 30.44
CA LYS A 121 0.59 -0.28 29.41
C LYS A 121 1.44 0.88 29.86
N LEU A 122 2.64 0.98 29.30
CA LEU A 122 3.35 2.24 29.07
C LEU A 122 4.57 1.95 28.17
N SER A 123 4.32 1.52 26.94
CA SER A 123 5.25 1.85 25.85
C SER A 123 4.88 3.27 25.40
N MET A 124 5.43 4.23 26.13
CA MET A 124 5.14 5.64 25.97
C MET A 124 5.96 6.18 24.79
N LYS A 125 5.49 6.01 23.56
CA LYS A 125 5.99 6.82 22.44
C LYS A 125 5.34 8.19 22.52
N ARG A 126 5.90 9.08 23.35
CA ARG A 126 5.58 10.51 23.30
C ARG A 126 6.13 11.04 21.98
N THR A 127 5.27 11.66 21.18
CA THR A 127 5.72 12.41 19.98
C THR A 127 6.30 13.74 20.44
N PHE A 128 7.36 14.23 19.79
CA PHE A 128 8.07 15.47 20.16
C PHE A 128 7.15 16.69 20.34
N SER A 129 5.98 16.69 19.70
CA SER A 129 4.94 17.72 19.77
C SER A 129 4.10 17.74 21.07
N GLU A 130 4.29 16.80 22.00
CA GLU A 130 3.56 16.76 23.28
C GLU A 130 4.35 17.27 24.49
N ILE A 131 5.66 17.48 24.36
CA ILE A 131 6.52 17.83 25.51
C ILE A 131 6.22 19.24 26.06
N GLY A 132 5.76 20.17 25.21
CA GLY A 132 5.50 21.55 25.61
C GLY A 132 4.13 21.83 26.25
N ARG A 133 3.17 20.88 26.19
CA ARG A 133 1.79 21.14 26.66
C ARG A 133 1.60 20.96 28.17
N THR A 134 2.47 20.22 28.85
CA THR A 134 2.31 19.91 30.28
C THR A 134 2.89 20.96 31.24
N LEU A 135 3.54 22.02 30.74
CA LEU A 135 4.07 23.10 31.59
C LEU A 135 3.15 24.34 31.67
N SER A 136 2.02 24.37 30.97
CA SER A 136 1.15 25.56 30.91
C SER A 136 0.00 25.58 31.93
N MET A 137 -0.16 24.57 32.79
CA MET A 137 -1.23 24.55 33.82
C MET A 137 -0.69 24.50 35.25
N ARG A 138 0.27 25.37 35.56
CA ARG A 138 0.64 25.65 36.95
C ARG A 138 0.77 27.15 37.19
N SER A 139 -0.36 27.86 37.08
CA SER A 139 -0.54 29.17 37.68
C SER A 139 -2.03 29.49 37.81
N LYS A 140 -2.56 29.34 39.03
CA LYS A 140 -3.34 30.34 39.79
C LYS A 140 -4.15 29.64 40.88
N ASN A 141 -3.82 30.09 42.10
CA ASN A 141 -4.52 30.02 43.39
C ASN A 141 -4.85 28.64 43.95
#